data_AF-A0A7C4LTT5-F1
#
_entry.id   AF-A0A7C4LTT5-F1
#
_cell.length_a   1.000
_cell.length_b   1.000
_cell.length_c   1.000
_cell.angle_alpha   90.00
_cell.angle_beta   90.00
_cell.angle_gamma   90.00
#
_symmetry.space_group_name_H-M   'P 1'
#
loop_
_entity.id
_entity.type
_entity.pdbx_description
1 polymer ?
#
loop_
_entity_poly.entity_id
_entity_poly.type
_entity_poly.pdbx_seq_one_letter_code
_entity_poly.pdbx_strand_id
1 'polypeptide(L)'
;MAVMAAGDLARCAAGVGLSKNAAWQGLWFSPRVLPMSNIVTETLQNLIELHRLEEQLDRARTGKTALQSQIDEVRAKLIPNILGHHDRMRARGKRSIAEVRNNVCSGCHMTVAIGILATLRRMEDIQICANCGRYLHLPVEAPPETPAPAKPARKKRAATPPPAA
;
A
#
# COMPACT_ATOMS: atom_id res chain seq x y z
N MET A 1 -57.18 -12.72 -30.87
CA MET A 1 -58.10 -11.72 -31.43
C MET A 1 -58.24 -10.60 -30.42
N ALA A 2 -57.96 -9.37 -30.86
CA ALA A 2 -58.40 -8.04 -30.38
C ALA A 2 -58.54 -7.83 -28.85
N VAL A 3 -58.12 -6.72 -28.25
CA VAL A 3 -58.62 -5.37 -28.58
C VAL A 3 -57.65 -4.35 -27.94
N MET A 4 -57.18 -3.41 -28.76
CA MET A 4 -56.70 -2.08 -28.35
C MET A 4 -57.85 -1.29 -27.72
N ALA A 5 -57.58 -0.41 -26.75
CA ALA A 5 -57.78 1.04 -26.92
C ALA A 5 -57.95 1.80 -25.59
N ALA A 6 -57.81 3.12 -25.75
CA ALA A 6 -58.14 4.23 -24.88
C ALA A 6 -57.05 4.58 -23.84
N GLY A 7 -56.57 5.82 -23.74
CA GLY A 7 -56.95 7.09 -24.36
C GLY A 7 -55.95 8.12 -23.84
N ASP A 8 -55.42 9.00 -24.69
CA ASP A 8 -55.89 10.38 -24.84
C ASP A 8 -55.85 11.19 -23.54
N LEU A 9 -54.94 12.17 -23.46
CA LEU A 9 -55.31 13.59 -23.29
C LEU A 9 -54.10 14.49 -23.01
N ALA A 10 -54.14 15.61 -23.72
CA ALA A 10 -53.69 16.94 -23.33
C ALA A 10 -52.16 17.22 -23.34
N ARG A 11 -51.62 17.94 -24.34
CA ARG A 11 -51.83 19.36 -24.73
C ARG A 11 -50.90 20.31 -23.97
N CYS A 12 -49.94 20.81 -24.75
CA CYS A 12 -49.36 22.16 -24.76
C CYS A 12 -49.17 22.91 -23.43
N ALA A 13 -47.91 23.25 -23.10
CA ALA A 13 -47.58 24.59 -22.63
C ALA A 13 -46.08 24.92 -22.76
N ALA A 14 -45.84 26.08 -23.37
CA ALA A 14 -44.79 27.04 -23.07
C ALA A 14 -43.32 26.62 -23.13
N GLY A 15 -42.65 27.13 -24.17
CA GLY A 15 -41.21 27.33 -24.13
C GLY A 15 -40.82 28.32 -23.04
N VAL A 16 -39.70 28.02 -22.38
CA VAL A 16 -38.80 29.04 -21.84
C VAL A 16 -37.40 28.56 -22.18
N GLY A 17 -36.68 29.36 -22.95
CA GLY A 17 -35.28 29.13 -23.21
C GLY A 17 -34.50 29.16 -21.89
N LEU A 18 -33.75 28.10 -21.63
CA LEU A 18 -32.68 28.08 -20.64
C LEU A 18 -31.44 27.56 -21.39
N SER A 19 -30.68 28.48 -21.97
CA SER A 19 -29.40 28.92 -21.40
C SER A 19 -28.43 27.78 -21.10
N LYS A 20 -27.70 27.40 -22.16
CA LYS A 20 -26.27 27.04 -22.24
C LYS A 20 -25.47 26.82 -20.93
N ASN A 21 -25.77 25.81 -20.12
CA ASN A 21 -24.83 25.39 -19.07
C ASN A 21 -24.52 23.89 -19.17
N ALA A 22 -23.55 23.59 -20.06
CA ALA A 22 -22.54 22.54 -19.94
C ALA A 22 -22.84 21.39 -18.95
N ALA A 23 -23.73 20.48 -19.34
CA ALA A 23 -23.81 19.13 -18.78
C ALA A 23 -22.60 18.30 -19.29
N TRP A 24 -21.41 18.68 -18.83
CA TRP A 24 -20.15 17.94 -18.99
C TRP A 24 -19.42 17.94 -17.65
N GLN A 25 -20.06 17.43 -16.60
CA GLN A 25 -19.37 17.08 -15.36
C GLN A 25 -19.76 15.65 -15.03
N GLY A 26 -19.04 14.76 -15.71
CA GLY A 26 -19.21 13.34 -15.64
C GLY A 26 -19.07 12.84 -14.21
N LEU A 27 -20.07 12.08 -13.80
CA LEU A 27 -19.96 11.05 -12.79
C LEU A 27 -18.89 10.03 -13.25
N TRP A 28 -17.61 10.30 -12.98
CA TRP A 28 -16.47 9.43 -13.32
C TRP A 28 -15.40 9.34 -12.22
N PHE A 29 -15.70 9.69 -10.97
CA PHE A 29 -14.80 9.32 -9.87
C PHE A 29 -15.56 8.61 -8.75
N SER A 30 -15.45 7.29 -8.89
CA SER A 30 -15.86 6.16 -8.07
C SER A 30 -15.97 6.40 -6.55
N PRO A 31 -16.81 5.61 -5.87
CA PRO A 31 -17.23 5.82 -4.50
C PRO A 31 -16.08 5.53 -3.54
N ARG A 32 -15.81 6.48 -2.64
CA ARG A 32 -15.44 6.29 -1.23
C ARG A 32 -14.83 4.92 -0.89
N VAL A 33 -13.66 4.60 -1.46
CA VAL A 33 -12.84 3.47 -1.00
C VAL A 33 -12.29 3.87 0.36
N LEU A 34 -12.87 3.37 1.44
CA LEU A 34 -12.21 3.44 2.74
C LEU A 34 -10.89 2.66 2.63
N PRO A 35 -9.81 3.21 3.19
CA PRO A 35 -8.48 2.96 2.65
C PRO A 35 -8.00 1.54 3.00
N MET A 36 -7.51 0.83 1.99
CA MET A 36 -6.82 -0.47 2.13
C MET A 36 -5.64 -0.42 3.13
N SER A 37 -5.24 0.77 3.58
CA SER A 37 -4.21 1.01 4.58
C SER A 37 -4.43 0.30 5.91
N ASN A 38 -5.69 0.12 6.36
CA ASN A 38 -5.95 -0.53 7.65
C ASN A 38 -5.66 -2.04 7.61
N ILE A 39 -5.95 -2.70 6.48
CA ILE A 39 -5.71 -4.13 6.31
C ILE A 39 -4.20 -4.40 6.21
N VAL A 40 -3.48 -3.56 5.48
CA VAL A 40 -2.02 -3.66 5.32
C VAL A 40 -1.31 -3.52 6.66
N THR A 41 -1.66 -2.50 7.45
CA THR A 41 -1.04 -2.27 8.76
C THR A 41 -1.37 -3.38 9.75
N GLU A 42 -2.62 -3.82 9.83
CA GLU A 42 -3.06 -4.91 10.70
C GLU A 42 -2.33 -6.22 10.34
N THR A 43 -2.20 -6.53 9.06
CA THR A 43 -1.49 -7.72 8.60
C THR A 43 -0.02 -7.70 9.00
N LEU A 44 0.66 -6.56 8.84
CA LEU A 44 2.05 -6.39 9.26
C LEU A 44 2.19 -6.52 10.78
N GLN A 45 1.27 -5.95 11.56
CA GLN A 45 1.26 -6.07 13.02
C GLN A 45 1.06 -7.53 13.47
N ASN A 46 0.13 -8.26 12.84
CA ASN A 46 -0.09 -9.67 13.11
C ASN A 46 1.16 -10.52 12.81
N LEU A 47 1.89 -10.21 11.73
CA LEU A 47 3.17 -10.87 11.42
C LEU A 47 4.26 -10.59 12.46
N ILE A 48 4.36 -9.34 12.96
CA ILE A 48 5.30 -8.98 14.02
C ILE A 48 4.97 -9.76 15.30
N GLU A 49 3.69 -9.79 15.70
CA GLU A 49 3.28 -10.50 16.91
C GLU A 49 3.46 -12.02 16.77
N LEU A 50 3.12 -12.59 15.61
CA LEU A 50 3.36 -14.00 15.33
C LEU A 50 4.82 -14.38 15.55
N HIS A 51 5.75 -13.57 15.03
CA HIS A 51 7.17 -13.81 15.27
C HIS A 51 7.60 -13.66 16.71
N ARG A 52 7.03 -12.70 17.44
CA ARG A 52 7.31 -12.53 18.87
C ARG A 52 6.90 -13.78 19.66
N LEU A 53 5.71 -14.31 19.38
CA LEU A 53 5.18 -15.51 20.02
C LEU A 53 5.98 -16.77 19.63
N GLU A 54 6.34 -16.91 18.37
CA GLU A 54 7.17 -18.02 17.88
C GLU A 54 8.56 -18.02 18.54
N GLU A 55 9.21 -16.87 18.65
CA GLU A 55 10.50 -16.76 19.35
C GLU A 55 10.37 -17.06 20.85
N GLN A 56 9.24 -16.71 21.47
CA GLN A 56 8.96 -17.07 22.85
C GLN A 56 8.76 -18.57 23.00
N LEU A 57 8.01 -19.21 22.10
CA LEU A 57 7.80 -20.66 22.09
C LEU A 57 9.14 -21.41 21.94
N ASP A 58 10.01 -20.94 21.06
CA ASP A 58 11.33 -21.53 20.81
C ASP A 58 12.25 -21.43 22.06
N ARG A 59 12.10 -20.37 22.88
CA ARG A 59 12.89 -20.16 24.12
C ARG A 59 12.23 -20.76 25.36
N ALA A 60 10.92 -20.99 25.35
CA ALA A 60 10.15 -21.42 26.52
C ALA A 60 10.45 -22.86 26.93
N ARG A 61 10.73 -23.07 28.23
CA ARG A 61 10.87 -24.41 28.82
C ARG A 61 9.53 -25.00 29.29
N THR A 62 8.62 -24.15 29.74
CA THR A 62 7.27 -24.47 30.23
C THR A 62 6.23 -23.56 29.58
N GLY A 63 4.94 -23.89 29.67
CA GLY A 63 3.86 -23.04 29.12
C GLY A 63 3.73 -23.05 27.59
N LYS A 64 4.33 -24.04 26.90
CA LYS A 64 4.31 -24.15 25.44
C LYS A 64 2.89 -24.25 24.86
N THR A 65 1.97 -24.91 25.56
CA THR A 65 0.58 -25.08 25.12
C THR A 65 -0.15 -23.74 25.02
N ALA A 66 0.00 -22.86 26.00
CA ALA A 66 -0.62 -21.54 25.98
C ALA A 66 -0.05 -20.65 24.85
N LEU A 67 1.27 -20.70 24.63
CA LEU A 67 1.91 -20.00 23.53
C LEU A 67 1.46 -20.54 22.16
N GLN A 68 1.30 -21.86 22.03
CA GLN A 68 0.80 -22.46 20.80
C GLN A 68 -0.63 -22.00 20.48
N SER A 69 -1.51 -21.94 21.47
CA SER A 69 -2.87 -21.41 21.29
C SER A 69 -2.87 -19.96 20.81
N GLN A 70 -2.02 -19.09 21.38
CA GLN A 70 -1.89 -17.70 20.93
C GLN A 70 -1.33 -17.61 19.49
N ILE A 71 -0.37 -18.47 19.14
CA ILE A 71 0.17 -18.56 17.78
C ILE A 71 -0.95 -18.93 16.80
N ASP A 72 -1.74 -19.95 17.14
CA ASP A 72 -2.82 -20.43 16.27
C ASP A 72 -3.91 -19.35 16.07
N GLU A 73 -4.23 -18.59 17.12
CA GLU A 73 -5.15 -17.44 17.05
C GLU A 73 -4.64 -16.34 16.11
N VAL A 74 -3.35 -16.01 16.15
CA VAL A 74 -2.77 -15.00 15.25
C VAL A 74 -2.69 -15.54 13.82
N ARG A 75 -2.34 -16.81 13.64
CA ARG A 75 -2.29 -17.46 12.31
C ARG A 75 -3.66 -17.50 11.64
N ALA A 76 -4.75 -17.65 12.41
CA ALA A 76 -6.11 -17.60 11.90
C ALA A 76 -6.53 -16.23 11.33
N LYS A 77 -5.87 -15.14 11.77
CA LYS A 77 -6.13 -13.78 11.26
C LYS A 77 -5.38 -13.47 9.96
N LEU A 78 -4.37 -14.26 9.61
CA LEU A 78 -3.50 -14.01 8.46
C LEU A 78 -4.04 -14.70 7.20
N ILE A 79 -3.85 -14.04 6.06
CA ILE A 79 -4.22 -14.58 4.74
C ILE A 79 -3.27 -15.74 4.39
N PRO A 80 -3.76 -16.86 3.82
CA PRO A 80 -2.95 -18.06 3.55
C PRO A 80 -1.68 -17.81 2.71
N ASN A 81 -1.74 -16.90 1.73
CA ASN A 81 -0.57 -16.57 0.90
C ASN A 81 0.57 -15.94 1.74
N ILE A 82 0.21 -15.05 2.67
CA ILE A 82 1.17 -14.37 3.53
C ILE A 82 1.77 -15.36 4.52
N LEU A 83 0.92 -16.21 5.09
CA LEU A 83 1.33 -17.27 6.01
C LEU A 83 2.28 -18.28 5.34
N GLY A 84 1.97 -18.73 4.12
CA GLY A 84 2.83 -19.66 3.39
C GLY A 84 4.20 -19.07 3.03
N HIS A 85 4.29 -17.74 2.84
CA HIS A 85 5.59 -17.09 2.69
C HIS A 85 6.35 -17.01 4.02
N HIS A 86 5.65 -16.64 5.11
CA HIS A 86 6.23 -16.62 6.45
C HIS A 86 6.79 -18.01 6.84
N ASP A 87 6.03 -19.08 6.64
CA ASP A 87 6.44 -20.45 7.01
C ASP A 87 7.70 -20.89 6.25
N ARG A 88 7.79 -20.55 4.95
CA ARG A 88 9.00 -20.83 4.14
C ARG A 88 10.22 -20.08 4.66
N MET A 89 10.05 -18.86 5.18
CA MET A 89 11.14 -18.11 5.78
C MET A 89 11.54 -18.70 7.14
N ARG A 90 10.55 -19.09 7.97
CA ARG A 90 10.78 -19.71 9.26
C ARG A 90 11.49 -21.07 9.13
N ALA A 91 11.09 -21.89 8.16
CA ALA A 91 11.77 -23.15 7.85
C ALA A 91 13.26 -22.98 7.49
N ARG A 92 13.63 -21.80 6.97
CA ARG A 92 15.04 -21.43 6.67
C ARG A 92 15.76 -20.78 7.87
N GLY A 93 15.12 -20.70 9.03
CA GLY A 93 15.66 -20.04 10.22
C GLY A 93 15.76 -18.51 10.09
N LYS A 94 15.00 -17.90 9.16
CA LYS A 94 15.02 -16.45 8.91
C LYS A 94 13.72 -15.81 9.35
N ARG A 95 13.78 -14.58 9.86
CA ARG A 95 12.55 -13.80 10.08
C ARG A 95 11.92 -13.43 8.74
N SER A 96 10.60 -13.49 8.64
CA SER A 96 9.82 -13.16 7.46
C SER A 96 9.59 -11.66 7.31
N ILE A 97 9.77 -10.88 8.37
CA ILE A 97 9.60 -9.42 8.41
C ILE A 97 10.92 -8.69 8.67
N ALA A 98 11.06 -7.47 8.14
CA ALA A 98 12.18 -6.58 8.35
C ALA A 98 11.73 -5.10 8.37
N GLU A 99 12.30 -4.35 9.30
CA GLU A 99 12.18 -2.89 9.34
C GLU A 99 13.00 -2.24 8.23
N VAL A 100 12.48 -1.13 7.71
CA VAL A 100 13.24 -0.24 6.83
C VAL A 100 13.64 1.00 7.61
N ARG A 101 14.95 1.22 7.75
CA ARG A 101 15.52 2.41 8.40
C ARG A 101 16.48 3.07 7.43
N ASN A 102 16.40 4.40 7.26
CA ASN A 102 17.25 5.16 6.33
C ASN A 102 17.30 4.56 4.92
N ASN A 103 16.16 4.09 4.39
CA ASN A 103 16.04 3.42 3.10
C ASN A 103 16.81 2.08 2.98
N VAL A 104 17.26 1.50 4.10
CA VAL A 104 17.97 0.22 4.16
C VAL A 104 17.11 -0.84 4.85
N CYS A 105 17.08 -2.05 4.29
CA CYS A 105 16.41 -3.19 4.91
C CYS A 105 17.24 -3.72 6.08
N SER A 106 16.68 -3.79 7.28
CA SER A 106 17.38 -4.30 8.47
C SER A 106 17.69 -5.80 8.43
N GLY A 107 17.06 -6.55 7.53
CA GLY A 107 17.26 -7.99 7.40
C GLY A 107 18.44 -8.40 6.50
N CYS A 108 18.78 -7.59 5.49
CA CYS A 108 19.87 -7.90 4.55
C CYS A 108 20.83 -6.73 4.31
N HIS A 109 20.59 -5.59 4.95
CA HIS A 109 21.41 -4.38 4.89
C HIS A 109 21.62 -3.80 3.48
N MET A 110 20.76 -4.17 2.53
CA MET A 110 20.74 -3.56 1.19
C MET A 110 19.74 -2.42 1.11
N THR A 111 20.04 -1.45 0.24
CA THR A 111 19.17 -0.32 -0.06
C THR A 111 17.89 -0.78 -0.75
N VAL A 112 16.75 -0.29 -0.27
CA VAL A 112 15.43 -0.57 -0.83
C VAL A 112 15.15 0.40 -1.98
N ALA A 113 14.52 -0.10 -3.05
CA ALA A 113 14.17 0.72 -4.20
C ALA A 113 13.20 1.86 -3.82
N ILE A 114 13.37 3.03 -4.45
CA ILE A 114 12.57 4.24 -4.16
C ILE A 114 11.07 4.00 -4.42
N GLY A 115 10.72 3.24 -5.45
CA GLY A 115 9.33 2.88 -5.74
C GLY A 115 8.68 2.09 -4.60
N ILE A 116 9.38 1.10 -4.07
CA ILE A 116 8.94 0.30 -2.92
C ILE A 116 8.75 1.20 -1.69
N LEU A 117 9.71 2.10 -1.42
CA LEU A 117 9.63 3.05 -0.31
C LEU A 117 8.42 3.99 -0.44
N ALA A 118 8.10 4.44 -1.65
CA ALA A 118 6.93 5.29 -1.90
C ALA A 118 5.62 4.55 -1.59
N THR A 119 5.49 3.30 -2.00
CA THR A 119 4.32 2.46 -1.70
C THR A 119 4.20 2.16 -0.20
N LEU A 120 5.32 1.85 0.45
CA LEU A 120 5.35 1.60 1.90
C LEU A 120 4.96 2.84 2.71
N ARG A 121 5.40 4.05 2.30
CA ARG A 121 4.99 5.31 2.94
C ARG A 121 3.51 5.61 2.79
N ARG A 122 2.90 5.20 1.68
CA ARG A 122 1.45 5.33 1.45
C ARG A 122 0.63 4.24 2.15
N MET A 123 1.28 3.23 2.72
CA MET A 123 0.63 2.03 3.29
C MET A 123 -0.39 1.40 2.33
N GLU A 124 -0.09 1.45 1.04
CA GLU A 124 -1.03 1.04 -0.02
C GLU A 124 -1.00 -0.47 -0.23
N ASP A 125 0.18 -1.09 -0.04
CA ASP A 125 0.39 -2.51 -0.26
C ASP A 125 1.57 -3.05 0.57
N ILE A 126 1.56 -4.36 0.82
CA ILE A 126 2.61 -5.10 1.54
C ILE A 126 3.76 -5.38 0.57
N GLN A 127 4.87 -4.66 0.76
CA GLN A 127 6.04 -4.82 -0.10
C GLN A 127 7.04 -5.86 0.44
N ILE A 128 7.68 -6.56 -0.48
CA ILE A 128 8.72 -7.55 -0.20
C ILE A 128 10.08 -7.01 -0.64
N CYS A 129 11.11 -7.23 0.17
CA CYS A 129 12.48 -6.93 -0.21
C CYS A 129 12.92 -7.79 -1.40
N ALA A 130 13.32 -7.15 -2.51
CA ALA A 130 13.81 -7.85 -3.70
C ALA A 130 15.07 -8.70 -3.45
N ASN A 131 15.87 -8.37 -2.42
CA ASN A 131 17.10 -9.09 -2.12
C ASN A 131 16.87 -10.30 -1.19
N CYS A 132 16.20 -10.11 -0.06
CA CYS A 132 16.10 -11.16 0.97
C CYS A 132 14.71 -11.79 1.10
N GLY A 133 13.72 -11.27 0.37
CA GLY A 133 12.36 -11.79 0.38
C GLY A 133 11.59 -11.49 1.68
N ARG A 134 12.03 -10.57 2.53
CA ARG A 134 11.29 -10.23 3.77
C ARG A 134 10.21 -9.19 3.50
N TYR A 135 9.08 -9.29 4.20
CA TYR A 135 8.08 -8.23 4.26
C TYR A 135 8.68 -6.99 4.91
N LEU A 136 8.46 -5.85 4.27
CA LEU A 136 8.99 -4.57 4.72
C LEU A 136 7.92 -3.79 5.47
N HIS A 137 8.30 -3.19 6.59
CA HIS A 137 7.48 -2.19 7.27
C HIS A 137 8.35 -1.00 7.66
N LEU A 138 7.72 0.18 7.71
CA LEU A 138 8.36 1.35 8.31
C LEU A 138 8.05 1.35 9.81
N PRO A 139 9.03 1.70 10.66
CA PRO A 139 8.68 2.16 12.00
C PRO A 139 7.80 3.40 11.85
N VAL A 140 6.86 3.58 12.78
CA VAL A 140 6.08 4.82 12.88
C VAL A 140 7.02 5.91 13.38
N GLU A 141 7.91 6.38 12.50
CA GLU A 141 8.66 7.60 12.71
C GLU A 141 7.76 8.74 12.22
N ALA A 142 7.54 9.74 13.07
CA ALA A 142 6.82 10.95 12.73
C ALA A 142 7.32 11.50 11.38
N PRO A 143 6.45 12.13 10.56
CA PRO A 143 6.71 12.39 9.16
C PRO A 143 8.09 13.03 8.98
N PRO A 144 8.99 12.44 8.17
CA PRO A 144 10.19 13.13 7.79
C PRO A 144 9.76 14.37 7.01
N GLU A 145 10.06 15.54 7.57
CA GLU A 145 9.97 16.82 6.89
C GLU A 145 10.54 16.65 5.48
N THR A 146 9.70 16.98 4.50
CA THR A 146 9.95 16.86 3.06
C THR A 146 11.41 17.13 2.70
N PRO A 147 12.15 16.21 2.05
CA PRO A 147 13.35 16.63 1.35
C PRO A 147 12.87 17.56 0.23
N ALA A 148 13.18 18.84 0.41
CA ALA A 148 12.91 19.90 -0.54
C ALA A 148 13.32 19.44 -1.96
N PRO A 149 12.51 19.76 -2.99
CA PRO A 149 12.82 19.35 -4.35
C PRO A 149 14.20 19.90 -4.72
N ALA A 150 15.14 18.98 -4.98
CA ALA A 150 16.45 19.32 -5.51
C ALA A 150 16.23 20.07 -6.82
N LYS A 151 16.60 21.36 -6.83
CA LYS A 151 16.57 22.22 -8.02
C LYS A 151 17.29 21.51 -9.17
N PRO A 152 16.76 21.50 -10.40
CA PRO A 152 17.47 20.92 -11.53
C PRO A 152 18.77 21.69 -11.73
N ALA A 153 19.88 20.95 -11.73
CA ALA A 153 21.21 21.48 -12.00
C ALA A 153 21.19 22.20 -13.36
N ARG A 154 21.31 23.54 -13.33
CA ARG A 154 21.44 24.38 -14.52
C ARG A 154 22.76 24.02 -15.20
N LYS A 155 22.70 23.28 -16.32
CA LYS A 155 23.84 23.10 -17.23
C LYS A 155 24.34 24.49 -17.66
N LYS A 156 25.56 24.86 -17.26
CA LYS A 156 26.26 26.02 -17.84
C LYS A 156 26.57 25.67 -19.30
N ARG A 157 26.01 26.44 -20.25
CA ARG A 157 26.43 26.37 -21.65
C ARG A 157 27.87 26.88 -21.74
N ALA A 158 28.73 26.10 -22.39
CA ALA A 158 30.11 26.48 -22.67
C ALA A 158 30.13 27.71 -23.60
N ALA A 159 31.11 28.59 -23.36
CA ALA A 159 31.35 29.80 -24.14
C ALA A 159 31.74 29.43 -25.58
N THR A 160 31.19 30.19 -26.53
CA THR A 160 31.65 30.21 -27.92
C THR A 160 33.11 30.70 -27.95
N PRO A 161 34.04 30.04 -28.66
CA PRO A 161 35.39 30.57 -28.81
C PRO A 161 35.36 31.86 -29.64
N PRO A 162 36.30 32.81 -29.40
CA PRO A 162 36.37 34.04 -30.17
C PRO A 162 36.70 33.75 -31.64
N PRO A 163 36.19 34.54 -32.60
CA PRO A 163 36.56 34.38 -33.99
C PRO A 163 38.03 34.76 -34.18
N ALA A 164 38.76 33.93 -34.91
CA ALA A 164 40.11 34.21 -35.39
C ALA A 164 40.01 34.91 -36.74
N ALA A 165 40.52 36.16 -36.81
CA ALA A 165 41.15 36.86 -37.95
C ALA A 165 41.07 38.37 -37.71
#